data_AF-A0A1L9N690-F1
#
_entry.id   AF-A0A1L9N690-F1
#
_cell.length_a   1.000
_cell.length_b   1.000
_cell.length_c   1.000
_cell.angle_alpha   90.00
_cell.angle_beta   90.00
_cell.angle_gamma   90.00
#
_symmetry.space_group_name_H-M   'P 1'
#
loop_
_entity.id
_entity.type
_entity.pdbx_description
1 polymer ?
#
loop_
_entity_poly.entity_id
_entity_poly.type
_entity_poly.pdbx_seq_one_letter_code
_entity_poly.pdbx_strand_id
1 'polypeptide(L)'
;MQWKSLLLCAAIAESALARTHGHQRRQHGHGHAQEAHMAARDVEVEVHTVVNIEHVTLTTTVYGQPTEAAEAATTSSTITEAAATTTDAATAGAFVEVDLDEDLAISASLGLSLSLGLGLGDDQTSTTTHTSTHTNTKTHTAASQTAASTTAAATSTGSSASEAWTATPTNGVFSTAGFGERTNSSSSGVTYSGNVGNPWGSNIQEVSASEAWQYKYVIRMEGSNTKDWFVSFWNKIGPDGKMDGWYGHSALNFTLGAGETKYVAFDENSQGGWGAAEGDSLPTDDYGGYSCTWGEFDFGDTDNSGWSGWDVSAIQAQNADQTVQGMRICQYSDKQCSYITTDAETVVNAYTSSEASVDGIGGTLSSGAVRLTVEVDYS
;
A
#
# COMPACT_ATOMS: atom_id res chain seq x y z
N MET A 1 -14.40 -15.59 -0.14
CA MET A 1 -14.30 -14.18 0.24
C MET A 1 -13.71 -13.45 -0.97
N GLN A 2 -14.19 -12.25 -1.26
CA GLN A 2 -13.74 -11.46 -2.41
C GLN A 2 -12.90 -10.31 -1.86
N TRP A 3 -11.62 -10.28 -2.20
CA TRP A 3 -10.84 -9.06 -2.12
C TRP A 3 -11.13 -8.24 -3.38
N LYS A 4 -11.10 -6.92 -3.24
CA LYS A 4 -11.50 -5.97 -4.27
C LYS A 4 -10.30 -5.10 -4.62
N SER A 5 -10.02 -4.90 -5.91
CA SER A 5 -9.17 -3.77 -6.32
C SER A 5 -9.91 -2.49 -5.90
N LEU A 6 -9.33 -1.82 -4.92
CA LEU A 6 -10.02 -0.84 -4.08
C LEU A 6 -9.92 0.58 -4.64
N LEU A 7 -9.02 0.84 -5.58
CA LEU A 7 -8.90 2.10 -6.32
C LEU A 7 -9.84 2.14 -7.55
N LEU A 8 -10.06 0.98 -8.17
CA LEU A 8 -10.47 0.87 -9.57
C LEU A 8 -11.90 1.34 -9.87
N CYS A 9 -12.90 0.96 -9.07
CA CYS A 9 -14.31 1.26 -9.39
C CYS A 9 -14.67 2.76 -9.34
N ALA A 10 -13.78 3.65 -8.87
CA ALA A 10 -14.01 5.10 -8.85
C ALA A 10 -13.51 5.80 -10.13
N ALA A 11 -12.29 5.48 -10.59
CA ALA A 11 -11.65 6.18 -11.70
C ALA A 11 -12.49 6.15 -12.99
N ILE A 12 -13.03 4.97 -13.36
CA ILE A 12 -13.91 4.79 -14.52
C ILE A 12 -15.23 5.57 -14.44
N ALA A 13 -15.70 5.97 -13.26
CA ALA A 13 -16.92 6.77 -13.12
C ALA A 13 -16.67 8.27 -13.42
N GLU A 14 -15.57 8.82 -12.91
CA GLU A 14 -15.30 10.26 -13.04
C GLU A 14 -14.75 10.64 -14.43
N SER A 15 -13.97 9.77 -15.08
CA SER A 15 -13.53 9.96 -16.48
C SER A 15 -14.70 10.03 -17.48
N ALA A 16 -15.87 9.48 -17.14
CA ALA A 16 -17.09 9.60 -17.94
C ALA A 16 -17.81 10.94 -17.70
N LEU A 17 -17.87 11.40 -16.45
CA LEU A 17 -18.50 12.68 -16.06
C LEU A 17 -17.69 13.90 -16.53
N ALA A 18 -16.35 13.83 -16.55
CA ALA A 18 -15.49 14.91 -17.04
C ALA A 18 -15.77 15.28 -18.51
N ARG A 19 -16.23 14.33 -19.34
CA ARG A 19 -16.46 14.52 -20.78
C ARG A 19 -17.66 15.41 -21.12
N THR A 20 -18.60 15.63 -20.19
CA THR A 20 -19.83 16.39 -20.49
C THR A 20 -19.71 17.90 -20.28
N HIS A 21 -18.74 18.37 -19.48
CA HIS A 21 -18.58 19.79 -19.14
C HIS A 21 -17.49 20.55 -19.92
N GLY A 22 -16.81 19.88 -20.86
CA GLY A 22 -15.65 20.43 -21.61
C GLY A 22 -15.95 21.36 -22.80
N HIS A 23 -17.13 21.96 -22.91
CA HIS A 23 -17.55 22.69 -24.14
C HIS A 23 -18.06 24.13 -23.90
N GLN A 24 -17.18 25.01 -23.41
CA GLN A 24 -17.38 26.46 -23.54
C GLN A 24 -16.08 27.19 -23.90
N ARG A 25 -15.79 27.29 -25.20
CA ARG A 25 -14.59 27.95 -25.74
C ARG A 25 -14.56 29.45 -25.37
N ARG A 26 -13.44 29.91 -24.82
CA ARG A 26 -13.13 31.35 -24.74
C ARG A 26 -12.93 31.92 -26.15
N GLN A 27 -13.68 32.97 -26.48
CA GLN A 27 -13.25 33.97 -27.46
C GLN A 27 -13.57 35.36 -26.92
N HIS A 28 -12.59 36.26 -26.95
CA HIS A 28 -12.79 37.69 -26.72
C HIS A 28 -12.71 38.42 -28.06
N GLY A 29 -13.68 39.28 -28.34
CA GLY A 29 -13.72 40.15 -29.51
C GLY A 29 -14.76 41.25 -29.29
N HIS A 30 -14.41 42.49 -29.61
CA HIS A 30 -15.25 43.66 -29.32
C HIS A 30 -16.17 44.01 -30.50
N GLY A 31 -17.36 44.52 -30.18
CA GLY A 31 -17.86 45.71 -30.87
C GLY A 31 -19.24 45.63 -31.55
N HIS A 32 -20.13 46.50 -31.05
CA HIS A 32 -21.28 47.10 -31.74
C HIS A 32 -22.54 46.23 -31.98
N ALA A 33 -23.68 46.92 -31.89
CA ALA A 33 -25.01 46.36 -31.79
C ALA A 33 -25.79 46.49 -33.11
N GLN A 34 -26.81 45.65 -33.27
CA GLN A 34 -28.15 46.12 -33.63
C GLN A 34 -29.21 45.15 -33.10
N GLU A 35 -30.37 45.66 -32.69
CA GLU A 35 -31.50 44.83 -32.25
C GLU A 35 -32.19 44.13 -33.43
N ALA A 36 -32.53 42.86 -33.25
CA ALA A 36 -33.47 42.14 -34.12
C ALA A 36 -34.31 41.15 -33.28
N HIS A 37 -35.60 41.44 -33.16
CA HIS A 37 -36.53 40.72 -32.29
C HIS A 37 -36.99 39.41 -32.95
N MET A 38 -36.65 38.25 -32.38
CA MET A 38 -37.23 36.95 -32.77
C MET A 38 -37.62 36.16 -31.51
N ALA A 39 -38.79 35.54 -31.55
CA ALA A 39 -39.38 34.86 -30.39
C ALA A 39 -38.63 33.56 -30.06
N ALA A 40 -38.50 33.27 -28.77
CA ALA A 40 -38.14 31.94 -28.32
C ALA A 40 -39.18 30.93 -28.84
N ARG A 41 -38.70 29.85 -29.46
CA ARG A 41 -39.49 28.62 -29.63
C ARG A 41 -39.16 27.73 -28.45
N ASP A 42 -40.17 27.27 -27.75
CA ASP A 42 -40.00 26.15 -26.82
C ASP A 42 -39.43 24.96 -27.60
N VAL A 43 -38.33 24.42 -27.07
CA VAL A 43 -37.80 23.11 -27.42
C VAL A 43 -37.92 22.31 -26.14
N GLU A 44 -39.00 21.54 -26.01
CA GLU A 44 -39.12 20.55 -24.95
C GLU A 44 -38.00 19.53 -25.14
N VAL A 45 -37.00 19.57 -24.27
CA VAL A 45 -35.95 18.57 -24.23
C VAL A 45 -36.53 17.34 -23.55
N GLU A 46 -37.04 16.41 -24.37
CA GLU A 46 -37.62 15.15 -23.91
C GLU A 46 -36.51 14.25 -23.35
N VAL A 47 -36.24 14.40 -22.05
CA VAL A 47 -35.21 13.66 -21.30
C VAL A 47 -35.58 12.18 -21.24
N HIS A 48 -35.13 11.43 -22.23
CA HIS A 48 -35.22 9.97 -22.27
C HIS A 48 -34.24 9.36 -21.26
N THR A 49 -34.74 9.04 -20.07
CA THR A 49 -33.96 8.33 -19.05
C THR A 49 -33.72 6.88 -19.49
N VAL A 50 -32.60 6.62 -20.16
CA VAL A 50 -32.20 5.25 -20.57
C VAL A 50 -31.70 4.48 -19.34
N VAL A 51 -32.63 3.82 -18.65
CA VAL A 51 -32.31 2.92 -17.52
C VAL A 51 -31.98 1.53 -18.07
N ASN A 52 -30.68 1.24 -18.21
CA ASN A 52 -30.23 -0.14 -18.44
C ASN A 52 -30.42 -0.96 -17.15
N ILE A 53 -31.49 -1.75 -17.09
CA ILE A 53 -31.75 -2.68 -15.98
C ILE A 53 -31.09 -4.02 -16.32
N GLU A 54 -29.87 -4.24 -15.82
CA GLU A 54 -29.17 -5.51 -15.98
C GLU A 54 -29.59 -6.53 -14.93
N HIS A 55 -30.06 -7.71 -15.37
CA HIS A 55 -30.59 -8.76 -14.50
C HIS A 55 -29.48 -9.63 -13.88
N VAL A 56 -28.81 -9.12 -12.84
CA VAL A 56 -27.82 -9.88 -12.07
C VAL A 56 -28.48 -11.07 -11.38
N THR A 57 -28.14 -12.30 -11.82
CA THR A 57 -28.68 -13.55 -11.26
C THR A 57 -27.81 -14.07 -10.13
N LEU A 58 -28.20 -13.75 -8.88
CA LEU A 58 -27.50 -14.18 -7.66
C LEU A 58 -27.80 -15.65 -7.31
N THR A 59 -26.87 -16.55 -7.62
CA THR A 59 -26.98 -17.98 -7.25
C THR A 59 -26.43 -18.24 -5.84
N THR A 60 -27.27 -18.11 -4.82
CA THR A 60 -26.90 -18.46 -3.43
C THR A 60 -27.00 -19.96 -3.19
N THR A 61 -25.85 -20.63 -3.08
CA THR A 61 -25.77 -22.03 -2.61
C THR A 61 -25.96 -22.10 -1.10
N VAL A 62 -27.17 -22.46 -0.64
CA VAL A 62 -27.46 -22.66 0.78
C VAL A 62 -26.96 -24.04 1.23
N TYR A 63 -25.83 -24.07 1.95
CA TYR A 63 -25.42 -25.24 2.71
C TYR A 63 -26.26 -25.36 3.97
N GLY A 64 -27.30 -26.21 3.94
CA GLY A 64 -28.07 -26.56 5.12
C GLY A 64 -27.23 -27.36 6.12
N GLN A 65 -27.39 -27.08 7.42
CA GLN A 65 -26.82 -27.94 8.45
C GLN A 65 -27.48 -29.33 8.40
N PRO A 66 -26.74 -30.41 8.73
CA PRO A 66 -27.31 -31.75 8.81
C PRO A 66 -28.16 -31.89 10.08
N THR A 67 -29.47 -31.72 9.94
CA THR A 67 -30.44 -32.09 10.98
C THR A 67 -30.60 -33.61 11.02
N GLU A 68 -30.60 -34.22 12.22
CA GLU A 68 -30.86 -35.65 12.37
C GLU A 68 -32.29 -36.02 11.95
N ALA A 69 -32.42 -37.00 11.06
CA ALA A 69 -33.64 -37.74 10.79
C ALA A 69 -33.28 -39.15 10.31
N ALA A 70 -33.95 -40.18 10.84
CA ALA A 70 -33.62 -41.59 10.59
C ALA A 70 -34.72 -42.32 9.81
N GLU A 71 -34.28 -43.26 8.95
CA GLU A 71 -35.06 -44.27 8.22
C GLU A 71 -36.08 -43.72 7.17
N ALA A 72 -36.45 -44.43 6.09
CA ALA A 72 -36.23 -45.84 5.74
C ALA A 72 -36.14 -46.09 4.20
N ALA A 73 -35.96 -47.37 3.83
CA ALA A 73 -36.29 -48.02 2.53
C ALA A 73 -35.29 -47.96 1.34
N THR A 74 -34.36 -48.93 1.33
CA THR A 74 -34.23 -50.03 0.32
C THR A 74 -34.50 -49.70 -1.17
N THR A 75 -33.62 -50.02 -2.14
CA THR A 75 -33.39 -51.41 -2.64
C THR A 75 -32.17 -51.56 -3.57
N SER A 76 -31.40 -52.65 -3.38
CA SER A 76 -30.41 -53.34 -4.26
C SER A 76 -29.29 -52.55 -5.00
N SER A 77 -27.99 -52.85 -4.79
CA SER A 77 -27.16 -53.99 -5.28
C SER A 77 -26.71 -53.84 -6.75
N THR A 78 -25.51 -54.24 -7.20
CA THR A 78 -24.59 -55.32 -6.79
C THR A 78 -23.10 -55.07 -7.11
N ILE A 79 -22.17 -55.67 -6.32
CA ILE A 79 -20.84 -56.22 -6.73
C ILE A 79 -19.75 -55.19 -7.15
N THR A 80 -18.48 -55.21 -6.71
CA THR A 80 -17.66 -55.88 -5.65
C THR A 80 -16.46 -54.92 -5.30
N GLU A 81 -15.28 -55.20 -4.70
CA GLU A 81 -14.56 -56.44 -4.35
C GLU A 81 -13.60 -56.30 -3.12
N ALA A 82 -12.28 -56.39 -3.31
CA ALA A 82 -11.26 -56.56 -2.26
C ALA A 82 -10.54 -55.22 -1.89
N ALA A 83 -10.15 -54.88 -0.65
CA ALA A 83 -9.70 -55.65 0.54
C ALA A 83 -8.21 -56.12 0.45
N ALA A 84 -7.38 -56.20 1.50
CA ALA A 84 -7.50 -55.92 2.96
C ALA A 84 -6.08 -55.60 3.56
N THR A 85 -5.83 -55.21 4.83
CA THR A 85 -6.71 -55.02 6.01
C THR A 85 -6.47 -53.61 6.64
N THR A 86 -5.99 -53.29 7.86
CA THR A 86 -5.50 -54.03 9.07
C THR A 86 -5.60 -53.11 10.33
N THR A 87 -5.54 -53.69 11.53
CA THR A 87 -5.47 -53.03 12.87
C THR A 87 -4.00 -52.76 13.30
N ASP A 88 -3.62 -52.04 14.37
CA ASP A 88 -4.10 -52.02 15.77
C ASP A 88 -4.17 -50.64 16.46
N ALA A 89 -4.68 -50.64 17.69
CA ALA A 89 -5.02 -49.45 18.48
C ALA A 89 -4.50 -49.53 19.94
N ALA A 90 -4.91 -48.54 20.76
CA ALA A 90 -4.93 -48.51 22.23
C ALA A 90 -3.73 -47.90 23.01
N THR A 91 -3.98 -46.66 23.47
CA THR A 91 -3.97 -46.30 24.91
C THR A 91 -2.66 -45.84 25.61
N ALA A 92 -2.66 -44.53 25.89
CA ALA A 92 -2.19 -43.84 27.10
C ALA A 92 -0.81 -44.14 27.73
N GLY A 93 0.01 -43.08 27.83
CA GLY A 93 1.14 -42.98 28.75
C GLY A 93 1.56 -41.52 28.89
N ALA A 94 1.34 -40.91 30.05
CA ALA A 94 1.82 -39.56 30.34
C ALA A 94 3.14 -39.64 31.09
N PHE A 95 4.16 -38.95 30.58
CA PHE A 95 5.41 -38.70 31.29
C PHE A 95 5.69 -37.20 31.21
N VAL A 96 5.95 -36.61 32.36
CA VAL A 96 6.52 -35.27 32.47
C VAL A 96 7.98 -35.48 32.85
N GLU A 97 8.90 -35.02 32.01
CA GLU A 97 10.23 -34.64 32.47
C GLU A 97 10.36 -33.13 32.28
N VAL A 98 10.68 -32.46 33.39
CA VAL A 98 10.99 -31.03 33.44
C VAL A 98 12.50 -30.94 33.45
N ASP A 99 13.07 -30.45 32.36
CA ASP A 99 14.48 -30.09 32.33
C ASP A 99 14.63 -28.63 32.78
N LEU A 100 15.57 -28.40 33.70
CA LEU A 100 15.81 -27.11 34.35
C LEU A 100 17.32 -26.92 34.44
N ASP A 101 17.86 -26.09 33.54
CA ASP A 101 19.18 -25.50 33.70
C ASP A 101 19.06 -23.97 33.66
N GLU A 102 19.86 -23.31 34.51
CA GLU A 102 19.75 -21.88 34.81
C GLU A 102 20.73 -21.05 33.96
N ASP A 103 20.30 -19.87 33.50
CA ASP A 103 21.16 -18.67 33.55
C ASP A 103 20.33 -17.38 33.37
N LEU A 104 19.98 -16.73 34.48
CA LEU A 104 19.03 -15.60 34.50
C LEU A 104 19.70 -14.24 34.77
N ALA A 105 20.48 -13.75 33.81
CA ALA A 105 21.23 -12.49 33.91
C ALA A 105 20.39 -11.22 33.67
N ILE A 106 19.40 -10.93 34.55
CA ILE A 106 18.57 -9.72 34.45
C ILE A 106 19.30 -8.49 35.01
N SER A 107 19.77 -7.60 34.14
CA SER A 107 20.24 -6.25 34.50
C SER A 107 19.19 -5.20 34.15
N ALA A 108 18.26 -4.94 35.07
CA ALA A 108 17.17 -3.97 34.89
C ALA A 108 17.48 -2.63 35.57
N SER A 109 17.99 -1.64 34.83
CA SER A 109 18.26 -0.29 35.34
C SER A 109 17.04 0.63 35.23
N LEU A 110 16.11 0.57 36.19
CA LEU A 110 15.00 1.53 36.28
C LEU A 110 15.47 2.87 36.85
N GLY A 111 15.55 3.90 36.00
CA GLY A 111 15.85 5.27 36.39
C GLY A 111 14.59 6.14 36.59
N LEU A 112 13.81 5.91 37.66
CA LEU A 112 12.76 6.86 38.05
C LEU A 112 13.31 7.95 38.98
N SER A 113 13.48 9.16 38.46
CA SER A 113 13.77 10.36 39.26
C SER A 113 12.50 11.18 39.52
N LEU A 114 11.77 10.85 40.59
CA LEU A 114 10.61 11.64 41.04
C LEU A 114 11.02 12.62 42.15
N SER A 115 11.04 13.92 41.86
CA SER A 115 11.38 14.97 42.83
C SER A 115 10.18 15.88 43.13
N LEU A 116 9.47 15.59 44.23
CA LEU A 116 8.58 16.57 44.86
C LEU A 116 9.35 17.35 45.93
N GLY A 117 9.31 18.68 45.87
CA GLY A 117 9.88 19.57 46.88
C GLY A 117 9.25 20.96 46.78
N LEU A 118 8.53 21.37 47.82
CA LEU A 118 7.80 22.65 47.83
C LEU A 118 8.73 23.81 48.22
N GLY A 119 8.57 24.96 47.57
CA GLY A 119 9.32 26.19 47.87
C GLY A 119 8.58 27.45 47.39
N LEU A 120 8.08 28.23 48.35
CA LEU A 120 7.32 29.48 48.15
C LEU A 120 8.21 30.61 47.57
N GLY A 121 7.64 31.53 46.77
CA GLY A 121 8.32 32.80 46.45
C GLY A 121 7.70 33.60 45.30
N ASP A 122 7.50 34.91 45.53
CA ASP A 122 6.82 35.90 44.69
C ASP A 122 7.36 36.17 43.26
N ASP A 123 6.40 36.50 42.39
CA ASP A 123 6.37 37.65 41.46
C ASP A 123 7.69 38.26 40.92
N GLN A 124 7.92 38.12 39.60
CA GLN A 124 7.87 39.31 38.73
C GLN A 124 7.69 39.03 37.23
N THR A 125 7.03 39.97 36.56
CA THR A 125 6.89 40.05 35.09
C THR A 125 8.10 40.75 34.47
N SER A 126 8.67 40.21 33.38
CA SER A 126 9.44 41.00 32.41
C SER A 126 9.59 40.32 31.04
N THR A 127 9.05 40.98 30.01
CA THR A 127 9.37 40.72 28.60
C THR A 127 10.75 41.29 28.26
N THR A 128 11.54 40.65 27.40
CA THR A 128 12.73 41.29 26.80
C THR A 128 12.93 40.85 25.34
N THR A 129 13.00 41.84 24.46
CA THR A 129 13.26 41.65 23.03
C THR A 129 14.76 41.58 22.76
N HIS A 130 15.22 40.61 21.97
CA HIS A 130 16.61 40.55 21.51
C HIS A 130 16.82 41.37 20.22
N THR A 131 17.61 42.44 20.32
CA THR A 131 18.10 43.22 19.17
C THR A 131 19.47 42.70 18.73
N SER A 132 19.67 42.51 17.43
CA SER A 132 20.93 42.03 16.85
C SER A 132 21.93 43.17 16.61
N THR A 133 23.23 42.90 16.80
CA THR A 133 24.34 43.78 16.39
C THR A 133 25.46 42.95 15.76
N HIS A 134 25.80 43.23 14.49
CA HIS A 134 26.98 42.67 13.83
C HIS A 134 28.25 43.48 14.15
N THR A 135 29.39 42.79 14.30
CA THR A 135 30.71 43.40 14.14
C THR A 135 31.64 42.48 13.35
N ASN A 136 32.26 43.02 12.29
CA ASN A 136 33.22 42.31 11.44
C ASN A 136 34.65 42.67 11.86
N THR A 137 35.53 41.67 12.02
CA THR A 137 36.99 41.86 12.12
C THR A 137 37.69 40.81 11.26
N LYS A 138 38.71 41.21 10.48
CA LYS A 138 39.41 40.35 9.51
C LYS A 138 40.77 39.88 10.01
N THR A 139 41.21 38.76 9.40
CA THR A 139 42.61 38.34 9.15
C THR A 139 43.56 38.13 10.35
N HIS A 140 44.16 36.94 10.41
CA HIS A 140 45.58 36.78 10.07
C HIS A 140 45.85 35.36 9.51
N THR A 141 46.91 35.23 8.72
CA THR A 141 47.25 33.98 8.01
C THR A 141 48.35 33.21 8.74
N ALA A 142 48.17 31.90 8.92
CA ALA A 142 49.24 30.94 9.19
C ALA A 142 48.89 29.60 8.52
N ALA A 143 49.89 28.89 8.00
CA ALA A 143 49.71 27.61 7.33
C ALA A 143 50.59 26.54 7.99
N SER A 144 50.00 25.36 8.23
CA SER A 144 50.70 24.14 8.66
C SER A 144 50.09 22.93 7.95
N GLN A 145 50.92 21.96 7.61
CA GLN A 145 50.54 20.69 6.95
C GLN A 145 50.65 19.52 7.96
N THR A 146 50.37 18.28 7.52
CA THR A 146 50.48 17.00 8.28
C THR A 146 49.24 16.69 9.12
N ALA A 147 48.62 15.49 9.09
CA ALA A 147 48.82 14.29 8.26
C ALA A 147 47.46 13.65 7.88
N ALA A 148 47.47 12.78 6.88
CA ALA A 148 46.33 11.91 6.59
C ALA A 148 46.40 10.63 7.43
N SER A 149 45.32 10.30 8.14
CA SER A 149 45.13 8.99 8.77
C SER A 149 44.32 8.08 7.85
N THR A 150 44.98 7.12 7.21
CA THR A 150 44.33 6.08 6.41
C THR A 150 43.77 4.99 7.33
N THR A 151 42.59 5.21 7.91
CA THR A 151 41.83 4.14 8.56
C THR A 151 41.30 3.21 7.48
N ALA A 152 41.87 2.00 7.36
CA ALA A 152 41.37 1.00 6.43
C ALA A 152 39.95 0.57 6.85
N ALA A 153 38.97 0.78 5.98
CA ALA A 153 37.62 0.28 6.19
C ALA A 153 37.65 -1.26 6.16
N ALA A 154 37.21 -1.90 7.25
CA ALA A 154 37.04 -3.34 7.27
C ALA A 154 35.83 -3.72 6.39
N THR A 155 36.08 -4.45 5.31
CA THR A 155 35.02 -4.89 4.37
C THR A 155 34.17 -5.98 5.02
N SER A 156 33.19 -5.59 5.82
CA SER A 156 32.16 -6.50 6.34
C SER A 156 31.24 -6.93 5.18
N THR A 157 31.45 -8.13 4.67
CA THR A 157 30.58 -8.77 3.67
C THR A 157 29.19 -8.99 4.26
N GLY A 158 28.27 -8.07 3.96
CA GLY A 158 26.93 -7.97 4.56
C GLY A 158 25.90 -9.02 4.09
N SER A 159 26.29 -10.29 4.02
CA SER A 159 25.41 -11.39 3.56
C SER A 159 24.29 -11.77 4.53
N SER A 160 24.16 -11.09 5.67
CA SER A 160 23.18 -11.41 6.73
C SER A 160 21.89 -10.58 6.69
N ALA A 161 21.87 -9.45 5.99
CA ALA A 161 20.70 -8.57 5.94
C ALA A 161 19.62 -9.05 4.94
N SER A 162 20.04 -9.73 3.87
CA SER A 162 19.19 -10.17 2.76
C SER A 162 18.22 -11.30 3.12
N GLU A 163 18.55 -12.13 4.12
CA GLU A 163 17.65 -13.19 4.60
C GLU A 163 16.72 -12.67 5.72
N ALA A 164 17.24 -11.77 6.56
CA ALA A 164 16.59 -11.30 7.77
C ALA A 164 15.23 -10.64 7.53
N TRP A 165 15.07 -9.80 6.49
CA TRP A 165 13.86 -8.99 6.26
C TRP A 165 12.56 -9.81 6.16
N THR A 166 12.65 -11.08 5.72
CA THR A 166 11.50 -11.99 5.58
C THR A 166 10.98 -12.52 6.93
N ALA A 167 11.76 -12.41 7.99
CA ALA A 167 11.38 -12.86 9.33
C ALA A 167 10.30 -11.96 9.96
N THR A 168 9.74 -12.44 11.08
CA THR A 168 8.79 -11.73 11.92
C THR A 168 9.20 -11.84 13.39
N PRO A 169 8.83 -10.89 14.28
CA PRO A 169 9.12 -10.98 15.70
C PRO A 169 8.44 -12.20 16.34
N THR A 170 9.20 -13.02 17.07
CA THR A 170 8.74 -14.28 17.68
C THR A 170 7.69 -14.08 18.79
N ASN A 171 7.57 -12.87 19.32
CA ASN A 171 6.53 -12.46 20.27
C ASN A 171 5.25 -11.94 19.59
N GLY A 172 5.22 -11.85 18.26
CA GLY A 172 4.10 -11.28 17.49
C GLY A 172 3.94 -9.76 17.60
N VAL A 173 4.86 -9.06 18.27
CA VAL A 173 4.79 -7.60 18.45
C VAL A 173 5.65 -6.93 17.38
N PHE A 174 4.99 -6.28 16.42
CA PHE A 174 5.64 -5.53 15.35
C PHE A 174 5.94 -4.08 15.76
N SER A 175 6.97 -3.51 15.14
CA SER A 175 7.34 -2.10 15.29
C SER A 175 6.32 -1.19 14.60
N THR A 176 6.01 -0.07 15.26
CA THR A 176 5.35 1.10 14.67
C THR A 176 6.27 2.34 14.70
N ALA A 177 7.59 2.14 14.88
CA ALA A 177 8.53 3.25 14.98
C ALA A 177 8.66 4.00 13.64
N GLY A 178 8.74 5.33 13.69
CA GLY A 178 8.80 6.20 12.51
C GLY A 178 7.44 6.59 11.93
N PHE A 179 6.42 5.72 12.03
CA PHE A 179 5.06 6.06 11.64
C PHE A 179 4.45 7.16 12.53
N GLY A 180 3.47 7.90 11.97
CA GLY A 180 2.66 8.86 12.71
C GLY A 180 1.51 8.21 13.49
N GLU A 181 0.55 9.02 13.92
CA GLU A 181 -0.67 8.49 14.55
C GLU A 181 -1.58 7.83 13.51
N ARG A 182 -2.27 6.73 13.89
CA ARG A 182 -3.24 6.08 12.99
C ARG A 182 -4.51 6.92 12.85
N THR A 183 -5.01 7.07 11.62
CA THR A 183 -6.37 7.63 11.42
C THR A 183 -7.44 6.59 11.72
N ASN A 184 -8.61 7.05 12.19
CA ASN A 184 -9.79 6.19 12.31
C ASN A 184 -10.31 5.78 10.94
N SER A 185 -10.77 4.54 10.80
CA SER A 185 -11.40 4.07 9.57
C SER A 185 -12.81 4.61 9.38
N SER A 186 -13.28 4.70 8.14
CA SER A 186 -14.63 5.16 7.78
C SER A 186 -15.11 4.57 6.44
N SER A 187 -16.41 4.72 6.15
CA SER A 187 -17.08 4.12 4.97
C SER A 187 -16.96 2.58 4.94
N SER A 188 -17.28 1.94 3.81
CA SER A 188 -17.11 0.50 3.57
C SER A 188 -17.08 0.18 2.07
N GLY A 189 -16.61 -1.00 1.69
CA GLY A 189 -16.45 -1.36 0.28
C GLY A 189 -15.45 -0.45 -0.46
N VAL A 190 -15.74 -0.05 -1.71
CA VAL A 190 -14.77 0.74 -2.52
C VAL A 190 -14.35 2.04 -1.82
N THR A 191 -15.29 2.76 -1.20
CA THR A 191 -15.03 4.02 -0.50
C THR A 191 -14.47 3.84 0.91
N TYR A 192 -14.21 2.60 1.36
CA TYR A 192 -13.58 2.33 2.66
C TYR A 192 -12.26 3.10 2.79
N SER A 193 -12.14 3.89 3.84
CA SER A 193 -10.91 4.58 4.23
C SER A 193 -10.38 3.89 5.47
N GLY A 194 -9.22 3.26 5.38
CA GLY A 194 -8.48 2.80 6.54
C GLY A 194 -7.56 3.88 7.14
N ASN A 195 -6.37 3.45 7.54
CA ASN A 195 -5.29 4.26 8.06
C ASN A 195 -4.53 4.98 6.93
N VAL A 196 -4.52 6.31 6.95
CA VAL A 196 -3.75 7.16 6.03
C VAL A 196 -2.68 8.01 6.74
N GLY A 197 -2.44 7.72 8.04
CA GLY A 197 -1.51 8.45 8.89
C GLY A 197 -1.98 9.86 9.29
N ASN A 198 -1.54 10.30 10.46
CA ASN A 198 -1.60 11.68 10.93
C ASN A 198 -0.19 12.10 11.39
N PRO A 199 0.53 12.95 10.63
CA PRO A 199 0.12 13.62 9.38
C PRO A 199 -0.10 12.64 8.21
N TRP A 200 -0.88 13.04 7.20
CA TRP A 200 -1.19 12.19 6.05
C TRP A 200 0.08 11.65 5.38
N GLY A 201 0.06 10.36 5.02
CA GLY A 201 1.17 9.63 4.43
C GLY A 201 2.14 9.00 5.42
N SER A 202 2.12 9.42 6.70
CA SER A 202 3.01 8.88 7.76
C SER A 202 2.73 7.43 8.18
N ASN A 203 1.82 6.73 7.49
CA ASN A 203 1.60 5.29 7.57
C ASN A 203 2.46 4.49 6.58
N ILE A 204 3.27 5.15 5.74
CA ILE A 204 4.16 4.53 4.74
C ILE A 204 5.57 5.13 4.90
N GLN A 205 6.62 4.31 5.00
CA GLN A 205 8.00 4.81 5.16
C GLN A 205 9.06 3.86 4.56
N GLU A 206 10.17 4.43 4.07
CA GLU A 206 11.38 3.65 3.77
C GLU A 206 12.03 3.18 5.08
N VAL A 207 12.51 1.93 5.12
CA VAL A 207 13.18 1.31 6.28
C VAL A 207 14.48 0.62 5.88
N SER A 208 15.43 0.47 6.82
CA SER A 208 16.64 -0.29 6.52
C SER A 208 16.35 -1.80 6.41
N ALA A 209 17.14 -2.51 5.59
CA ALA A 209 17.05 -3.98 5.46
C ALA A 209 17.17 -4.71 6.82
N SER A 210 17.98 -4.15 7.72
CA SER A 210 18.20 -4.62 9.10
C SER A 210 17.01 -4.42 10.04
N GLU A 211 16.08 -3.54 9.70
CA GLU A 211 14.90 -3.20 10.54
C GLU A 211 13.59 -3.67 9.90
N ALA A 212 13.55 -3.87 8.59
CA ALA A 212 12.38 -4.28 7.82
C ALA A 212 11.60 -5.45 8.46
N TRP A 213 12.28 -6.49 8.93
CA TRP A 213 11.65 -7.67 9.57
C TRP A 213 10.81 -7.35 10.82
N GLN A 214 11.05 -6.20 11.47
CA GLN A 214 10.32 -5.78 12.66
C GLN A 214 8.92 -5.25 12.32
N TYR A 215 8.65 -4.86 11.07
CA TYR A 215 7.37 -4.26 10.65
C TYR A 215 6.39 -5.34 10.15
N LYS A 216 5.08 -5.09 10.29
CA LYS A 216 4.06 -6.10 9.98
C LYS A 216 3.84 -6.28 8.47
N TYR A 217 3.84 -5.19 7.71
CA TYR A 217 3.62 -5.17 6.27
C TYR A 217 4.83 -4.53 5.60
N VAL A 218 5.50 -5.28 4.72
CA VAL A 218 6.76 -4.86 4.09
C VAL A 218 6.81 -5.30 2.64
N ILE A 219 7.26 -4.41 1.77
CA ILE A 219 7.70 -4.75 0.43
C ILE A 219 9.21 -4.52 0.29
N ARG A 220 9.87 -5.39 -0.46
CA ARG A 220 11.25 -5.26 -0.94
C ARG A 220 11.18 -4.93 -2.43
N MET A 221 11.74 -3.79 -2.84
CA MET A 221 11.79 -3.34 -4.22
C MET A 221 13.18 -3.47 -4.83
N GLU A 222 13.21 -3.92 -6.08
CA GLU A 222 14.38 -3.92 -6.97
C GLU A 222 13.96 -3.58 -8.41
N GLY A 223 14.93 -3.29 -9.29
CA GLY A 223 14.71 -2.99 -10.71
C GLY A 223 15.72 -3.73 -11.60
N SER A 224 15.71 -3.48 -12.91
CA SER A 224 16.48 -4.24 -13.91
C SER A 224 18.02 -4.19 -13.78
N ASN A 225 18.56 -3.48 -12.80
CA ASN A 225 19.99 -3.20 -12.60
C ASN A 225 20.63 -2.31 -13.69
N THR A 226 19.83 -1.71 -14.60
CA THR A 226 20.36 -0.93 -15.74
C THR A 226 20.11 0.58 -15.68
N LYS A 227 19.09 1.02 -14.91
CA LYS A 227 18.65 2.42 -14.82
C LYS A 227 18.20 2.77 -13.40
N ASP A 228 18.18 4.06 -13.12
CA ASP A 228 17.54 4.62 -11.92
C ASP A 228 16.05 4.87 -12.20
N TRP A 229 15.19 4.55 -11.23
CA TRP A 229 13.73 4.66 -11.33
C TRP A 229 13.18 5.55 -10.22
N PHE A 230 12.35 6.54 -10.55
CA PHE A 230 11.57 7.29 -9.56
C PHE A 230 10.36 6.47 -9.14
N VAL A 231 10.14 6.33 -7.82
CA VAL A 231 9.02 5.61 -7.23
C VAL A 231 8.27 6.52 -6.27
N SER A 232 6.93 6.54 -6.39
CA SER A 232 6.02 7.29 -5.52
C SER A 232 4.94 6.37 -4.98
N PHE A 233 4.69 6.46 -3.66
CA PHE A 233 3.60 5.79 -2.95
C PHE A 233 2.53 6.80 -2.55
N TRP A 234 1.26 6.40 -2.62
CA TRP A 234 0.11 7.18 -2.14
C TRP A 234 -0.85 6.31 -1.35
N ASN A 235 -1.56 6.92 -0.40
CA ASN A 235 -2.78 6.34 0.16
C ASN A 235 -3.92 6.47 -0.86
N LYS A 236 -4.88 5.54 -0.86
CA LYS A 236 -6.08 5.59 -1.72
C LYS A 236 -6.90 6.86 -1.50
N ILE A 237 -6.98 7.29 -0.23
CA ILE A 237 -7.68 8.48 0.20
C ILE A 237 -6.67 9.61 0.38
N GLY A 238 -6.91 10.74 -0.29
CA GLY A 238 -6.03 11.91 -0.30
C GLY A 238 -6.08 12.75 0.99
N PRO A 239 -5.24 13.80 1.10
CA PRO A 239 -5.07 14.58 2.32
C PRO A 239 -6.32 15.32 2.84
N ASP A 240 -7.36 15.51 2.01
CA ASP A 240 -8.62 16.14 2.42
C ASP A 240 -9.78 15.15 2.63
N GLY A 241 -9.51 13.84 2.56
CA GLY A 241 -10.48 12.77 2.80
C GLY A 241 -11.27 12.30 1.57
N LYS A 242 -10.98 12.82 0.37
CA LYS A 242 -11.52 12.28 -0.89
C LYS A 242 -10.75 11.06 -1.40
N MET A 243 -11.36 10.32 -2.31
CA MET A 243 -10.73 9.19 -3.01
C MET A 243 -9.99 9.69 -4.26
N ASP A 244 -8.94 10.48 -4.03
CA ASP A 244 -8.16 11.16 -5.07
C ASP A 244 -6.64 11.11 -4.81
N GLY A 245 -6.17 10.15 -3.99
CA GLY A 245 -4.77 10.08 -3.56
C GLY A 245 -3.73 9.92 -4.68
N TRP A 246 -4.13 9.46 -5.87
CA TRP A 246 -3.25 9.37 -7.04
C TRP A 246 -3.21 10.66 -7.90
N TYR A 247 -3.99 11.70 -7.56
CA TYR A 247 -3.95 13.00 -8.22
C TYR A 247 -2.82 13.89 -7.66
N GLY A 248 -1.58 13.41 -7.84
CA GLY A 248 -0.37 14.17 -7.51
C GLY A 248 -0.01 14.23 -6.01
N HIS A 249 -0.65 13.42 -5.16
CA HIS A 249 -0.27 13.28 -3.75
C HIS A 249 0.70 12.11 -3.57
N SER A 250 1.76 12.27 -2.76
CA SER A 250 2.68 11.18 -2.39
C SER A 250 2.94 11.13 -0.89
N ALA A 251 2.75 9.98 -0.29
CA ALA A 251 3.15 9.65 1.07
C ALA A 251 4.67 9.45 1.19
N LEU A 252 5.28 8.80 0.20
CA LEU A 252 6.72 8.51 0.14
C LEU A 252 7.22 8.57 -1.31
N ASN A 253 8.31 9.29 -1.54
CA ASN A 253 9.05 9.32 -2.81
C ASN A 253 10.51 8.92 -2.59
N PHE A 254 11.09 8.19 -3.53
CA PHE A 254 12.54 8.01 -3.63
C PHE A 254 12.96 7.67 -5.07
N THR A 255 14.24 7.82 -5.36
CA THR A 255 14.89 7.19 -6.51
C THR A 255 15.39 5.83 -6.08
N LEU A 256 15.03 4.77 -6.81
CA LEU A 256 15.61 3.43 -6.73
C LEU A 256 16.77 3.37 -7.73
N GLY A 257 18.00 3.35 -7.25
CA GLY A 257 19.19 3.33 -8.11
C GLY A 257 19.35 2.02 -8.88
N ALA A 258 20.13 2.05 -9.97
CA ALA A 258 20.45 0.88 -10.77
C ALA A 258 21.12 -0.24 -9.94
N GLY A 259 20.34 -1.26 -9.58
CA GLY A 259 20.77 -2.39 -8.74
C GLY A 259 20.70 -2.13 -7.24
N GLU A 260 20.02 -1.07 -6.82
CA GLU A 260 19.63 -0.85 -5.42
C GLU A 260 18.50 -1.82 -5.02
N THR A 261 18.44 -2.17 -3.73
CA THR A 261 17.26 -2.77 -3.11
C THR A 261 16.78 -1.87 -1.98
N LYS A 262 15.52 -1.42 -2.06
CA LYS A 262 14.87 -0.62 -1.00
C LYS A 262 13.77 -1.43 -0.32
N TYR A 263 13.43 -1.02 0.91
CA TYR A 263 12.37 -1.64 1.71
C TYR A 263 11.41 -0.57 2.17
N VAL A 264 10.11 -0.78 1.95
CA VAL A 264 9.05 0.11 2.45
C VAL A 264 8.18 -0.66 3.42
N ALA A 265 8.01 -0.09 4.60
CA ALA A 265 7.11 -0.59 5.63
C ALA A 265 5.81 0.21 5.60
N PHE A 266 4.71 -0.50 5.87
CA PHE A 266 3.36 0.05 5.94
C PHE A 266 2.79 -0.24 7.32
N ASP A 267 2.10 0.75 7.88
CA ASP A 267 1.33 0.56 9.09
C ASP A 267 0.01 -0.16 8.80
N GLU A 268 -0.60 -0.72 9.84
CA GLU A 268 -1.79 -1.56 9.74
C GLU A 268 -3.03 -0.78 9.28
N ASN A 269 -3.90 -1.50 8.57
CA ASN A 269 -5.14 -1.03 7.97
C ASN A 269 -4.94 0.01 6.85
N SER A 270 -3.84 -0.04 6.10
CA SER A 270 -3.53 0.96 5.05
C SER A 270 -3.88 0.46 3.64
N GLN A 271 -4.51 1.32 2.83
CA GLN A 271 -4.83 1.07 1.42
C GLN A 271 -4.24 2.14 0.51
N GLY A 272 -3.76 1.76 -0.66
CA GLY A 272 -3.20 2.70 -1.62
C GLY A 272 -2.55 2.03 -2.82
N GLY A 273 -1.60 2.73 -3.43
CA GLY A 273 -0.80 2.21 -4.52
C GLY A 273 0.55 2.89 -4.62
N TRP A 274 1.33 2.45 -5.59
CA TRP A 274 2.56 3.08 -6.02
C TRP A 274 2.74 2.96 -7.53
N GLY A 275 3.56 3.84 -8.08
CA GLY A 275 4.01 3.78 -9.46
C GLY A 275 5.52 3.88 -9.51
N ALA A 276 6.10 3.43 -10.63
CA ALA A 276 7.51 3.60 -10.93
C ALA A 276 7.68 4.11 -12.38
N ALA A 277 8.61 5.03 -12.60
CA ALA A 277 8.95 5.52 -13.94
C ALA A 277 10.44 5.92 -14.05
N GLU A 278 10.97 5.92 -15.27
CA GLU A 278 12.26 6.55 -15.56
C GLU A 278 12.17 8.09 -15.45
N GLY A 279 13.19 8.72 -14.86
CA GLY A 279 13.26 10.17 -14.65
C GLY A 279 13.04 10.59 -13.20
N ASP A 280 12.57 11.83 -13.00
CA ASP A 280 12.44 12.47 -11.68
C ASP A 280 10.99 12.51 -11.13
N SER A 281 10.03 11.93 -11.86
CA SER A 281 8.60 11.97 -11.52
C SER A 281 7.80 10.88 -12.25
N LEU A 282 6.71 10.40 -11.67
CA LEU A 282 5.73 9.60 -12.40
C LEU A 282 5.04 10.44 -13.48
N PRO A 283 4.66 9.84 -14.63
CA PRO A 283 3.83 10.52 -15.62
C PRO A 283 2.40 10.72 -15.10
N THR A 284 1.69 11.69 -15.66
CA THR A 284 0.28 11.96 -15.35
C THR A 284 -0.59 12.02 -16.60
N ASP A 285 -1.89 11.84 -16.42
CA ASP A 285 -2.91 12.13 -17.43
C ASP A 285 -3.19 13.64 -17.58
N ASP A 286 -4.12 14.00 -18.48
CA ASP A 286 -4.60 15.37 -18.70
C ASP A 286 -5.28 16.01 -17.46
N TYR A 287 -5.57 15.23 -16.42
CA TYR A 287 -6.23 15.65 -15.18
C TYR A 287 -5.27 15.71 -13.97
N GLY A 288 -4.03 15.25 -14.12
CA GLY A 288 -3.00 15.22 -13.07
C GLY A 288 -2.95 13.93 -12.24
N GLY A 289 -3.64 12.87 -12.66
CA GLY A 289 -3.61 11.55 -12.03
C GLY A 289 -2.43 10.73 -12.51
N TYR A 290 -1.74 10.01 -11.62
CA TYR A 290 -0.59 9.17 -12.00
C TYR A 290 -0.99 8.09 -13.02
N SER A 291 -0.37 8.12 -14.20
CA SER A 291 -0.77 7.37 -15.40
C SER A 291 0.26 6.32 -15.83
N CYS A 292 1.08 5.85 -14.89
CA CYS A 292 1.97 4.70 -15.08
C CYS A 292 1.25 3.38 -14.76
N THR A 293 1.96 2.27 -14.88
CA THR A 293 1.56 0.99 -14.27
C THR A 293 1.64 1.12 -12.76
N TRP A 294 0.56 0.76 -12.08
CA TRP A 294 0.46 0.79 -10.63
C TRP A 294 0.78 -0.58 -10.03
N GLY A 295 1.37 -0.58 -8.84
CA GLY A 295 1.14 -1.62 -7.85
C GLY A 295 0.09 -1.14 -6.86
N GLU A 296 -0.95 -1.93 -6.59
CA GLU A 296 -1.99 -1.61 -5.61
C GLU A 296 -1.79 -2.44 -4.33
N PHE A 297 -2.16 -1.89 -3.17
CA PHE A 297 -2.12 -2.61 -1.89
C PHE A 297 -3.32 -2.34 -0.99
N ASP A 298 -3.65 -3.37 -0.22
CA ASP A 298 -4.50 -3.31 0.94
C ASP A 298 -3.86 -4.17 2.05
N PHE A 299 -3.52 -3.57 3.19
CA PHE A 299 -2.72 -4.21 4.24
C PHE A 299 -3.39 -4.15 5.61
N GLY A 300 -4.07 -5.24 5.97
CA GLY A 300 -4.69 -5.43 7.28
C GLY A 300 -6.06 -4.78 7.41
N ASP A 301 -6.87 -4.78 6.33
CA ASP A 301 -8.20 -4.17 6.29
C ASP A 301 -9.09 -4.63 7.44
N THR A 302 -9.49 -3.69 8.29
CA THR A 302 -10.36 -3.99 9.44
C THR A 302 -11.83 -4.23 9.08
N ASP A 303 -12.32 -3.78 7.90
CA ASP A 303 -13.64 -4.15 7.37
C ASP A 303 -13.62 -5.63 6.92
N ASN A 304 -12.59 -6.02 6.16
CA ASN A 304 -12.33 -7.40 5.73
C ASN A 304 -11.50 -8.23 6.73
N SER A 305 -11.80 -8.14 8.04
CA SER A 305 -11.28 -9.05 9.09
C SER A 305 -9.74 -9.19 9.17
N GLY A 306 -9.01 -8.12 8.86
CA GLY A 306 -7.55 -8.03 8.88
C GLY A 306 -6.84 -8.67 7.69
N TRP A 307 -7.55 -9.01 6.60
CA TRP A 307 -6.94 -9.55 5.38
C TRP A 307 -6.01 -8.54 4.69
N SER A 308 -5.27 -9.01 3.68
CA SER A 308 -4.42 -8.19 2.83
C SER A 308 -4.52 -8.64 1.37
N GLY A 309 -4.27 -7.72 0.43
CA GLY A 309 -4.24 -8.00 -1.02
C GLY A 309 -3.26 -7.09 -1.75
N TRP A 310 -2.84 -7.51 -2.96
CA TRP A 310 -1.93 -6.76 -3.83
C TRP A 310 -2.08 -7.17 -5.30
N ASP A 311 -2.07 -6.20 -6.21
CA ASP A 311 -2.09 -6.42 -7.66
C ASP A 311 -1.17 -5.44 -8.41
N VAL A 312 -0.88 -5.78 -9.67
CA VAL A 312 -0.32 -4.89 -10.68
C VAL A 312 -1.47 -4.46 -11.61
N SER A 313 -1.51 -3.17 -11.95
CA SER A 313 -2.60 -2.56 -12.71
C SER A 313 -2.06 -1.64 -13.81
N ALA A 314 -2.21 -2.05 -15.07
CA ALA A 314 -1.86 -1.28 -16.26
C ALA A 314 -2.99 -0.32 -16.71
N ILE A 315 -4.09 -0.26 -15.94
CA ILE A 315 -5.33 0.42 -16.33
C ILE A 315 -5.11 1.90 -16.63
N GLN A 316 -4.36 2.62 -15.78
CA GLN A 316 -4.17 4.05 -15.94
C GLN A 316 -3.23 4.39 -17.11
N ALA A 317 -2.17 3.60 -17.31
CA ALA A 317 -1.31 3.71 -18.49
C ALA A 317 -2.11 3.50 -19.78
N GLN A 318 -2.89 2.41 -19.87
CA GLN A 318 -3.71 2.12 -21.05
C GLN A 318 -4.82 3.16 -21.29
N ASN A 319 -5.49 3.64 -20.24
CA ASN A 319 -6.53 4.67 -20.35
C ASN A 319 -6.00 6.06 -20.75
N ALA A 320 -4.70 6.32 -20.53
CA ALA A 320 -4.03 7.56 -20.88
C ALA A 320 -3.21 7.49 -22.19
N ASP A 321 -3.33 6.41 -22.96
CA ASP A 321 -2.51 6.10 -24.15
C ASP A 321 -0.99 6.13 -23.88
N GLN A 322 -0.56 5.69 -22.70
CA GLN A 322 0.85 5.65 -22.27
C GLN A 322 1.43 4.23 -22.26
N THR A 323 2.76 4.14 -22.43
CA THR A 323 3.53 2.90 -22.28
C THR A 323 3.25 2.25 -20.92
N VAL A 324 3.00 0.94 -20.94
CA VAL A 324 2.89 0.11 -19.73
C VAL A 324 4.30 -0.24 -19.26
N GLN A 325 4.68 0.22 -18.07
CA GLN A 325 5.92 -0.19 -17.41
C GLN A 325 5.75 -1.63 -16.89
N GLY A 326 6.73 -2.49 -17.13
CA GLY A 326 6.70 -3.84 -16.59
C GLY A 326 6.84 -3.85 -15.06
N MET A 327 5.92 -4.48 -14.34
CA MET A 327 5.99 -4.65 -12.89
C MET A 327 5.58 -6.07 -12.47
N ARG A 328 6.30 -6.65 -11.50
CA ARG A 328 5.98 -7.92 -10.85
C ARG A 328 5.92 -7.74 -9.34
N ILE A 329 4.88 -8.29 -8.71
CA ILE A 329 4.67 -8.32 -7.26
C ILE A 329 4.37 -9.76 -6.85
N CYS A 330 5.10 -10.30 -5.89
CA CYS A 330 4.83 -11.64 -5.33
C CYS A 330 4.95 -11.63 -3.81
N GLN A 331 4.21 -12.50 -3.13
CA GLN A 331 4.58 -12.91 -1.77
C GLN A 331 5.98 -13.55 -1.81
N TYR A 332 6.81 -13.26 -0.80
CA TYR A 332 8.13 -13.89 -0.65
C TYR A 332 8.04 -15.43 -0.79
N SER A 333 9.05 -16.05 -1.41
CA SER A 333 9.00 -17.41 -1.99
C SER A 333 8.09 -17.56 -3.22
N ASP A 334 7.97 -16.51 -4.03
CA ASP A 334 7.39 -16.49 -5.39
C ASP A 334 5.95 -17.03 -5.47
N LYS A 335 5.15 -16.73 -4.46
CA LYS A 335 3.74 -17.14 -4.37
C LYS A 335 2.81 -15.99 -4.67
N GLN A 336 1.61 -16.34 -5.15
CA GLN A 336 0.50 -15.40 -5.33
C GLN A 336 0.93 -14.13 -6.08
N CYS A 337 1.69 -14.34 -7.16
CA CYS A 337 2.21 -13.27 -7.98
C CYS A 337 1.09 -12.56 -8.75
N SER A 338 1.27 -11.27 -8.94
CA SER A 338 0.59 -10.42 -9.91
C SER A 338 1.68 -9.77 -10.75
N TYR A 339 1.61 -9.86 -12.08
CA TYR A 339 2.60 -9.17 -12.93
C TYR A 339 2.07 -8.82 -14.32
N ILE A 340 2.67 -7.76 -14.85
CA ILE A 340 2.52 -7.28 -16.22
C ILE A 340 3.93 -7.01 -16.75
N THR A 341 4.29 -7.50 -17.93
CA THR A 341 5.55 -7.14 -18.59
C THR A 341 5.39 -5.84 -19.39
N THR A 342 6.50 -5.20 -19.77
CA THR A 342 6.48 -3.95 -20.57
C THR A 342 5.57 -4.04 -21.79
N ASP A 343 4.86 -2.95 -22.09
CA ASP A 343 3.81 -2.84 -23.12
C ASP A 343 2.65 -3.86 -22.98
N ALA A 344 2.52 -4.49 -21.80
CA ALA A 344 1.57 -5.55 -21.49
C ALA A 344 1.65 -6.80 -22.38
N GLU A 345 2.84 -7.15 -22.89
CA GLU A 345 3.04 -8.36 -23.71
C GLU A 345 2.62 -9.65 -22.98
N THR A 346 2.82 -9.71 -21.66
CA THR A 346 2.33 -10.78 -20.78
C THR A 346 1.65 -10.15 -19.56
N VAL A 347 0.42 -10.59 -19.29
CA VAL A 347 -0.37 -10.22 -18.11
C VAL A 347 -0.72 -11.50 -17.36
N VAL A 348 -0.37 -11.59 -16.08
CA VAL A 348 -0.70 -12.74 -15.23
C VAL A 348 -1.22 -12.26 -13.90
N ASN A 349 -2.48 -12.58 -13.62
CA ASN A 349 -3.14 -12.30 -12.35
C ASN A 349 -3.03 -10.81 -11.98
N ALA A 350 -3.23 -9.94 -12.98
CA ALA A 350 -3.03 -8.49 -12.93
C ALA A 350 -4.06 -7.80 -13.84
N TYR A 351 -4.26 -6.49 -13.68
CA TYR A 351 -5.36 -5.74 -14.28
C TYR A 351 -4.96 -5.00 -15.58
N THR A 352 -5.67 -5.23 -16.69
CA THR A 352 -5.69 -4.34 -17.87
C THR A 352 -6.98 -3.52 -17.91
N SER A 353 -7.03 -2.52 -18.79
CA SER A 353 -8.24 -1.70 -19.04
C SER A 353 -9.48 -2.55 -19.37
N SER A 354 -9.31 -3.78 -19.85
CA SER A 354 -10.41 -4.71 -20.12
C SER A 354 -10.95 -5.43 -18.88
N GLU A 355 -10.14 -5.58 -17.82
CA GLU A 355 -10.56 -6.10 -16.51
C GLU A 355 -11.03 -5.00 -15.53
N ALA A 356 -11.25 -3.77 -15.99
CA ALA A 356 -11.62 -2.61 -15.15
C ALA A 356 -12.91 -2.76 -14.30
N SER A 357 -13.69 -3.82 -14.53
CA SER A 357 -14.90 -4.18 -13.76
C SER A 357 -14.82 -5.54 -13.06
N VAL A 358 -13.65 -6.20 -13.07
CA VAL A 358 -13.45 -7.55 -12.54
C VAL A 358 -12.92 -7.51 -11.10
N ASP A 359 -13.32 -8.48 -10.29
CA ASP A 359 -13.08 -8.51 -8.84
C ASP A 359 -12.13 -9.66 -8.45
N GLY A 360 -11.17 -9.40 -7.57
CA GLY A 360 -10.29 -10.41 -6.96
C GLY A 360 -9.14 -10.94 -7.83
N ILE A 361 -8.58 -10.13 -8.74
CA ILE A 361 -7.38 -10.48 -9.53
C ILE A 361 -6.12 -10.03 -8.77
N GLY A 362 -5.16 -10.95 -8.55
CA GLY A 362 -3.89 -10.67 -7.85
C GLY A 362 -3.64 -11.57 -6.63
N GLY A 363 -2.83 -11.11 -5.68
CA GLY A 363 -2.46 -11.87 -4.48
C GLY A 363 -3.27 -11.49 -3.24
N THR A 364 -3.50 -12.46 -2.34
CA THR A 364 -4.28 -12.24 -1.10
C THR A 364 -3.74 -13.05 0.08
N LEU A 365 -3.79 -12.48 1.28
CA LEU A 365 -3.40 -13.16 2.51
C LEU A 365 -4.44 -12.93 3.61
N SER A 366 -4.78 -13.97 4.37
CA SER A 366 -5.53 -13.83 5.62
C SER A 366 -4.70 -13.08 6.67
N SER A 367 -5.35 -12.55 7.71
CA SER A 367 -4.68 -11.75 8.74
C SER A 367 -3.36 -12.35 9.26
N GLY A 368 -2.29 -11.57 9.14
CA GLY A 368 -0.91 -11.99 9.34
C GLY A 368 0.07 -10.87 8.97
N ALA A 369 1.36 -11.20 8.89
CA ALA A 369 2.38 -10.32 8.35
C ALA A 369 2.52 -10.51 6.84
N VAL A 370 2.79 -9.43 6.11
CA VAL A 370 3.03 -9.46 4.65
C VAL A 370 4.50 -9.16 4.36
N ARG A 371 5.06 -9.92 3.41
CA ARG A 371 6.39 -9.78 2.84
C ARG A 371 6.26 -9.94 1.33
N LEU A 372 6.35 -8.84 0.56
CA LEU A 372 6.33 -8.89 -0.90
C LEU A 372 7.71 -8.61 -1.50
N THR A 373 8.04 -9.27 -2.60
CA THR A 373 9.08 -8.82 -3.53
C THR A 373 8.40 -8.09 -4.68
N VAL A 374 8.98 -6.95 -5.07
CA VAL A 374 8.49 -6.07 -6.15
C VAL A 374 9.64 -5.79 -7.11
N GLU A 375 9.43 -6.07 -8.39
CA GLU A 375 10.35 -5.76 -9.49
C GLU A 375 9.68 -4.70 -10.37
N VAL A 376 10.27 -3.49 -10.49
CA VAL A 376 9.63 -2.32 -11.12
C VAL A 376 10.01 -2.07 -12.59
N ASP A 377 10.73 -3.01 -13.20
CA ASP A 377 11.20 -2.97 -14.59
C ASP A 377 11.24 -4.43 -15.11
N TYR A 378 10.06 -5.07 -15.14
CA TYR A 378 9.90 -6.51 -15.36
C TYR A 378 9.57 -6.84 -16.84
N SER A 379 10.40 -7.68 -17.48
CA SER A 379 10.33 -7.99 -18.92
C SER A 379 10.21 -9.49 -19.21
#